data_AF-A0A9E0E8Q3-F1
#
_entry.id   AF-A0A9E0E8Q3-F1
#
_cell.length_a   1.000
_cell.length_b   1.000
_cell.length_c   1.000
_cell.angle_alpha   90.00
_cell.angle_beta   90.00
_cell.angle_gamma   90.00
#
_symmetry.space_group_name_H-M   'P 1'
#
loop_
_entity.id
_entity.type
_entity.pdbx_description
1 polymer ?
#
loop_
_entity_poly.entity_id
_entity_poly.type
_entity_poly.pdbx_seq_one_letter_code
_entity_poly.pdbx_strand_id
1 'polypeptide(L)'
;HKMLTGRKDAYLYEEHYDDVSGYTNPDESEHDFFTVGHTSTSISLACGLAKARDLNGEDGNVIAVIGDGSLSGGEALEGLDFASELNGNMIIVANDNDMSIAENHGGLYANLKLLRETNGQAECNLFKAMNLDYIYVDKGNDIASLIEAFEKVKDTKKAVVVHINTLKGKGYAPAEQNKEEWHWHMPFDIATGESLSKGGEPDFADASLEYLLKKMDEDKSVVAITAGTPTVMGFTADMRAKAGKQFVDVGIAEETAVALASGIAANGGKPVFGVYSSFIQRAYDQITQDVCINGNAVTFAVFAGSVYGMNDVTHLGLQDIPMLNSIPGLIYLAPVTKEDYIAMLDWSLTQNEYPVAIKVPGGSMISTGVPVTKDFSKLDTYEITKKGSRVAILGLGTFYETAVKAANILKTSHGIDATVINPYYISGIDADTLNELKKDHAVVATLEDGYLEGGFGAKIAAYYGSSDMKVLNFGIKKEFIDRYDASEVLKDNHLTPEQIAEDIAATL
;
A
#
# COMPACT_ATOMS: atom_id res chain seq x y z
N HIS A 1 15.78 -19.17 4.44
CA HIS A 1 15.01 -20.13 3.61
C HIS A 1 15.65 -20.34 2.24
N LYS A 2 15.66 -19.33 1.35
CA LYS A 2 16.16 -19.44 -0.03
C LYS A 2 17.59 -20.00 -0.16
N MET A 3 18.54 -19.49 0.62
CA MET A 3 19.92 -20.02 0.63
C MET A 3 20.01 -21.53 0.91
N LEU A 4 19.12 -22.08 1.75
CA LEU A 4 19.13 -23.50 2.14
C LEU A 4 18.36 -24.40 1.15
N THR A 5 17.67 -23.80 0.18
CA THR A 5 16.79 -24.48 -0.79
C THR A 5 17.30 -24.25 -2.22
N GLY A 6 18.61 -24.39 -2.40
CA GLY A 6 19.27 -24.36 -3.71
C GLY A 6 19.57 -22.96 -4.26
N ARG A 7 19.19 -21.88 -3.58
CA ARG A 7 19.27 -20.50 -4.11
C ARG A 7 20.29 -19.63 -3.37
N LYS A 8 21.39 -20.23 -2.89
CA LYS A 8 22.44 -19.48 -2.17
C LYS A 8 23.21 -18.52 -3.07
N ASP A 9 23.34 -18.85 -4.35
CA ASP A 9 24.20 -18.15 -5.29
C ASP A 9 23.73 -16.71 -5.51
N ALA A 10 22.41 -16.47 -5.48
CA ALA A 10 21.80 -15.14 -5.49
C ALA A 10 22.22 -14.21 -4.33
N TYR A 11 22.79 -14.76 -3.25
CA TYR A 11 23.28 -13.99 -2.10
C TYR A 11 24.81 -13.95 -2.01
N LEU A 12 25.51 -14.64 -2.91
CA LEU A 12 26.97 -14.75 -2.92
C LEU A 12 27.60 -14.09 -4.15
N TYR A 13 26.85 -13.99 -5.24
CA TYR A 13 27.32 -13.54 -6.55
C TYR A 13 26.35 -12.50 -7.12
N GLU A 14 26.90 -11.35 -7.54
CA GLU A 14 26.13 -10.20 -8.01
C GLU A 14 25.32 -10.54 -9.26
N GLU A 15 25.88 -11.34 -10.17
CA GLU A 15 25.22 -11.79 -11.41
C GLU A 15 23.97 -12.66 -11.19
N HIS A 16 23.77 -13.16 -9.97
CA HIS A 16 22.64 -14.01 -9.60
C HIS A 16 21.63 -13.29 -8.70
N TYR A 17 21.84 -12.02 -8.36
CA TYR A 17 21.04 -11.32 -7.37
C TYR A 17 19.55 -11.27 -7.73
N ASP A 18 19.25 -11.07 -9.01
CA ASP A 18 17.89 -10.98 -9.53
C ASP A 18 17.25 -12.35 -9.85
N ASP A 19 17.98 -13.47 -9.65
CA ASP A 19 17.43 -14.83 -9.81
C ASP A 19 16.35 -15.14 -8.75
N VAL A 20 16.25 -14.34 -7.69
CA VAL A 20 15.26 -14.51 -6.62
C VAL A 20 14.54 -13.21 -6.27
N SER A 21 13.26 -13.30 -5.93
CA SER A 21 12.49 -12.18 -5.38
C SER A 21 12.82 -11.94 -3.90
N GLY A 22 12.30 -10.84 -3.32
CA GLY A 22 12.39 -10.57 -1.88
C GLY A 22 11.57 -11.53 -1.01
N TYR A 23 10.58 -12.22 -1.61
CA TYR A 23 9.56 -13.00 -0.92
C TYR A 23 9.54 -14.46 -1.35
N THR A 24 8.70 -15.30 -0.73
CA THR A 24 8.46 -16.65 -1.27
C THR A 24 7.81 -16.54 -2.64
N ASN A 25 8.22 -17.37 -3.60
CA ASN A 25 7.65 -17.38 -4.95
C ASN A 25 7.71 -18.81 -5.55
N PRO A 26 6.55 -19.45 -5.84
CA PRO A 26 6.51 -20.80 -6.41
C PRO A 26 7.18 -20.92 -7.78
N ASP A 27 7.23 -19.84 -8.56
CA ASP A 27 7.90 -19.84 -9.86
C ASP A 27 9.43 -19.96 -9.72
N GLU A 28 9.97 -19.63 -8.54
CA GLU A 28 11.41 -19.73 -8.24
C GLU A 28 11.81 -21.07 -7.63
N SER A 29 10.91 -21.73 -6.90
CA SER A 29 11.24 -22.95 -6.17
C SER A 29 10.02 -23.74 -5.72
N GLU A 30 10.10 -25.07 -5.83
CA GLU A 30 9.14 -26.01 -5.24
C GLU A 30 9.03 -25.90 -3.70
N HIS A 31 10.00 -25.25 -3.06
CA HIS A 31 10.02 -25.02 -1.61
C HIS A 31 9.22 -23.78 -1.18
N ASP A 32 8.67 -23.02 -2.12
CA ASP A 32 7.88 -21.82 -1.88
C ASP A 32 6.45 -22.09 -2.35
N PHE A 33 5.49 -22.11 -1.42
CA PHE A 33 4.13 -22.56 -1.74
C PHE A 33 3.20 -21.46 -2.25
N PHE A 34 3.49 -20.21 -1.89
CA PHE A 34 2.69 -19.04 -2.27
C PHE A 34 3.59 -17.83 -2.50
N THR A 35 3.15 -16.96 -3.40
CA THR A 35 3.73 -15.62 -3.56
C THR A 35 3.13 -14.70 -2.52
N VAL A 36 3.90 -14.30 -1.51
CA VAL A 36 3.39 -13.58 -0.32
C VAL A 36 4.27 -12.39 0.02
N GLY A 37 3.69 -11.18 -0.01
CA GLY A 37 4.32 -9.97 0.52
C GLY A 37 3.47 -9.32 1.61
N HIS A 38 2.16 -9.20 1.38
CA HIS A 38 1.20 -8.82 2.41
C HIS A 38 1.25 -9.79 3.58
N THR A 39 1.15 -9.24 4.80
CA THR A 39 1.29 -10.02 6.02
C THR A 39 0.00 -10.72 6.44
N SER A 40 0.08 -11.54 7.50
CA SER A 40 -1.06 -12.16 8.20
C SER A 40 -1.79 -13.29 7.47
N THR A 41 -1.44 -13.56 6.21
CA THR A 41 -2.05 -14.62 5.38
C THR A 41 -1.63 -16.04 5.74
N SER A 42 -0.45 -16.22 6.36
CA SER A 42 0.24 -17.52 6.40
C SER A 42 -0.53 -18.61 7.14
N ILE A 43 -1.26 -18.26 8.21
CA ILE A 43 -2.04 -19.22 9.00
C ILE A 43 -3.25 -19.70 8.17
N SER A 44 -4.01 -18.78 7.58
CA SER A 44 -5.18 -19.10 6.76
C SER A 44 -4.81 -19.93 5.53
N LEU A 45 -3.72 -19.57 4.84
CA LEU A 45 -3.19 -20.35 3.72
C LEU A 45 -2.79 -21.78 4.15
N ALA A 46 -2.11 -21.91 5.28
CA ALA A 46 -1.70 -23.20 5.81
C ALA A 46 -2.90 -24.04 6.30
N CYS A 47 -3.95 -23.42 6.85
CA CYS A 47 -5.21 -24.12 7.13
C CYS A 47 -5.82 -24.74 5.85
N GLY A 48 -5.77 -24.01 4.73
CA GLY A 48 -6.15 -24.53 3.41
C GLY A 48 -5.29 -25.71 2.96
N LEU A 49 -3.96 -25.60 3.08
CA LEU A 49 -3.03 -26.70 2.75
C LEU A 49 -3.28 -27.95 3.60
N ALA A 50 -3.46 -27.79 4.91
CA ALA A 50 -3.77 -28.90 5.81
C ALA A 50 -5.09 -29.58 5.44
N LYS A 51 -6.11 -28.79 5.11
CA LYS A 51 -7.40 -29.32 4.65
C LYS A 51 -7.26 -30.11 3.36
N ALA A 52 -6.49 -29.63 2.39
CA ALA A 52 -6.26 -30.30 1.12
C ALA A 52 -5.48 -31.62 1.30
N ARG A 53 -4.40 -31.61 2.09
CA ARG A 53 -3.65 -32.83 2.47
C ARG A 53 -4.58 -33.92 3.00
N ASP A 54 -5.44 -33.58 3.95
CA ASP A 54 -6.34 -34.54 4.59
C ASP A 54 -7.38 -35.10 3.60
N LEU A 55 -7.90 -34.26 2.69
CA LEU A 55 -8.82 -34.70 1.63
C LEU A 55 -8.16 -35.63 0.61
N ASN A 56 -6.86 -35.48 0.38
CA ASN A 56 -6.09 -36.37 -0.49
C ASN A 56 -5.70 -37.69 0.21
N GLY A 57 -6.00 -37.85 1.50
CA GLY A 57 -5.55 -39.00 2.29
C GLY A 57 -4.03 -39.03 2.47
N GLU A 58 -3.39 -37.86 2.39
CA GLU A 58 -1.95 -37.70 2.57
C GLU A 58 -1.61 -37.50 4.06
N ASP A 59 -0.39 -37.88 4.43
CA ASP A 59 0.19 -37.59 5.72
C ASP A 59 1.32 -36.57 5.55
N GLY A 60 1.53 -35.69 6.53
CA GLY A 60 2.61 -34.72 6.49
C GLY A 60 2.40 -33.54 7.43
N ASN A 61 3.47 -32.78 7.65
CA ASN A 61 3.44 -31.60 8.50
C ASN A 61 3.14 -30.34 7.67
N VAL A 62 2.07 -29.62 8.01
CA VAL A 62 1.82 -28.28 7.47
C VAL A 62 2.25 -27.26 8.51
N ILE A 63 3.16 -26.38 8.11
CA ILE A 63 3.83 -25.44 9.01
C ILE A 63 3.65 -24.02 8.49
N ALA A 64 3.02 -23.16 9.30
CA ALA A 64 3.00 -21.72 9.07
C ALA A 64 4.06 -21.06 9.95
N VAL A 65 4.84 -20.13 9.40
CA VAL A 65 5.72 -19.24 10.18
C VAL A 65 5.13 -17.84 10.11
N ILE A 66 4.97 -17.19 11.25
CA ILE A 66 4.37 -15.87 11.35
C ILE A 66 5.10 -15.01 12.40
N GLY A 67 5.40 -13.76 12.07
CA GLY A 67 5.99 -12.81 13.01
C GLY A 67 4.96 -12.25 13.99
N ASP A 68 5.40 -11.76 15.15
CA ASP A 68 4.55 -11.11 16.15
C ASP A 68 3.81 -9.88 15.62
N GLY A 69 4.45 -9.06 14.77
CA GLY A 69 3.76 -7.97 14.07
C GLY A 69 2.61 -8.49 13.19
N SER A 70 2.88 -9.51 12.36
CA SER A 70 1.87 -10.10 11.47
C SER A 70 0.76 -10.85 12.21
N LEU A 71 0.99 -11.32 13.43
CA LEU A 71 -0.04 -11.92 14.29
C LEU A 71 -1.14 -10.91 14.70
N SER A 72 -0.87 -9.60 14.61
CA SER A 72 -1.86 -8.57 14.94
C SER A 72 -2.89 -8.29 13.85
N GLY A 73 -2.65 -8.73 12.61
CA GLY A 73 -3.61 -8.56 11.52
C GLY A 73 -4.82 -9.47 11.67
N GLY A 74 -6.00 -8.95 11.31
CA GLY A 74 -7.29 -9.63 11.52
C GLY A 74 -7.34 -11.04 10.96
N GLU A 75 -6.86 -11.23 9.72
CA GLU A 75 -6.81 -12.54 9.07
C GLU A 75 -5.98 -13.58 9.85
N ALA A 76 -4.90 -13.16 10.53
CA ALA A 76 -4.11 -14.09 11.34
C ALA A 76 -4.89 -14.58 12.56
N LEU A 77 -5.68 -13.71 13.20
CA LEU A 77 -6.53 -14.06 14.33
C LEU A 77 -7.68 -14.97 13.91
N GLU A 78 -8.29 -14.70 12.76
CA GLU A 78 -9.30 -15.57 12.14
C GLU A 78 -8.72 -16.95 11.80
N GLY A 79 -7.50 -16.99 11.24
CA GLY A 79 -6.78 -18.22 10.94
C GLY A 79 -6.47 -19.03 12.20
N LEU A 80 -6.06 -18.38 13.30
CA LEU A 80 -5.83 -19.04 14.59
C LEU A 80 -7.11 -19.64 15.17
N ASP A 81 -8.22 -18.90 15.11
CA ASP A 81 -9.54 -19.37 15.57
C ASP A 81 -9.97 -20.61 14.77
N PHE A 82 -9.87 -20.54 13.45
CA PHE A 82 -10.22 -21.65 12.55
C PHE A 82 -9.29 -22.87 12.67
N ALA A 83 -8.00 -22.69 12.97
CA ALA A 83 -7.03 -23.80 13.01
C ALA A 83 -7.46 -24.92 13.98
N SER A 84 -8.23 -24.60 15.02
CA SER A 84 -8.78 -25.58 15.96
C SER A 84 -9.78 -26.56 15.31
N GLU A 85 -10.47 -26.16 14.24
CA GLU A 85 -11.48 -26.95 13.54
C GLU A 85 -10.88 -28.02 12.60
N LEU A 86 -9.59 -27.91 12.27
CA LEU A 86 -8.91 -28.88 11.39
C LEU A 86 -8.90 -30.29 11.98
N ASN A 87 -8.91 -30.42 13.31
CA ASN A 87 -8.84 -31.71 14.01
C ASN A 87 -7.71 -32.63 13.48
N GLY A 88 -6.57 -32.03 13.13
CA GLY A 88 -5.48 -32.71 12.44
C GLY A 88 -4.15 -32.00 12.61
N ASN A 89 -3.17 -32.38 11.79
CA ASN A 89 -1.83 -31.81 11.86
C ASN A 89 -1.80 -30.37 11.31
N MET A 90 -1.38 -29.44 12.15
CA MET A 90 -1.08 -28.05 11.80
C MET A 90 -0.09 -27.50 12.84
N ILE A 91 1.03 -26.93 12.40
CA ILE A 91 2.06 -26.35 13.27
C ILE A 91 2.19 -24.87 12.94
N ILE A 92 2.00 -24.00 13.93
CA ILE A 92 2.13 -22.55 13.78
C ILE A 92 3.34 -22.09 14.57
N VAL A 93 4.38 -21.63 13.88
CA VAL A 93 5.57 -21.05 14.50
C VAL A 93 5.35 -19.54 14.64
N ALA A 94 5.04 -19.11 15.87
CA ALA A 94 4.96 -17.70 16.22
C ALA A 94 6.37 -17.19 16.54
N ASN A 95 6.96 -16.47 15.60
CA ASN A 95 8.29 -15.85 15.71
C ASN A 95 8.17 -14.48 16.39
N ASP A 96 8.29 -14.47 17.70
CA ASP A 96 8.18 -13.27 18.53
C ASP A 96 9.54 -12.63 18.77
N ASN A 97 9.74 -11.44 18.22
CA ASN A 97 10.94 -10.63 18.42
C ASN A 97 10.64 -9.25 19.03
N ASP A 98 9.41 -9.06 19.52
CA ASP A 98 8.89 -7.83 20.14
C ASP A 98 8.92 -6.60 19.21
N MET A 99 8.86 -6.80 17.89
CA MET A 99 8.88 -5.73 16.89
C MET A 99 8.06 -6.08 15.63
N SER A 100 7.41 -5.06 15.07
CA SER A 100 6.92 -5.04 13.68
C SER A 100 7.98 -4.34 12.80
N ILE A 101 7.61 -3.37 11.96
CA ILE A 101 8.55 -2.40 11.40
C ILE A 101 9.02 -1.49 12.55
N ALA A 102 8.09 -0.74 13.12
CA ALA A 102 8.24 0.05 14.35
C ALA A 102 7.90 -0.80 15.59
N GLU A 103 7.83 -0.15 16.75
CA GLU A 103 7.34 -0.79 17.98
C GLU A 103 5.95 -1.41 17.80
N ASN A 104 5.67 -2.47 18.55
CA ASN A 104 4.39 -3.16 18.47
C ASN A 104 3.25 -2.37 19.13
N HIS A 105 2.08 -2.33 18.47
CA HIS A 105 0.88 -1.63 18.95
C HIS A 105 -0.32 -2.57 19.09
N GLY A 106 -0.88 -2.70 20.29
CA GLY A 106 -2.08 -3.50 20.55
C GLY A 106 -2.06 -4.26 21.88
N GLY A 107 -3.21 -4.78 22.29
CA GLY A 107 -3.34 -5.52 23.57
C GLY A 107 -2.67 -6.90 23.57
N LEU A 108 -2.53 -7.52 22.39
CA LEU A 108 -1.92 -8.83 22.20
C LEU A 108 -0.50 -8.92 22.81
N TYR A 109 0.31 -7.88 22.60
CA TYR A 109 1.73 -7.88 22.95
C TYR A 109 1.97 -7.93 24.46
N ALA A 110 1.02 -7.45 25.27
CA ALA A 110 1.09 -7.63 26.73
C ALA A 110 1.00 -9.12 27.13
N ASN A 111 0.18 -9.90 26.42
CA ASN A 111 0.11 -11.34 26.65
C ASN A 111 1.35 -12.08 26.12
N LEU A 112 1.86 -11.71 24.93
CA LEU A 112 3.11 -12.26 24.40
C LEU A 112 4.28 -12.00 25.37
N LYS A 113 4.42 -10.76 25.86
CA LYS A 113 5.40 -10.41 26.89
C LYS A 113 5.24 -11.25 28.16
N LEU A 114 4.03 -11.40 28.67
CA LEU A 114 3.77 -12.24 29.85
C LEU A 114 4.16 -13.70 29.60
N LEU A 115 3.89 -14.23 28.40
CA LEU A 115 4.31 -15.58 28.00
C LEU A 115 5.84 -15.69 27.96
N ARG A 116 6.56 -14.68 27.46
CA ARG A 116 8.03 -14.64 27.51
C ARG A 116 8.54 -14.65 28.96
N GLU A 117 8.05 -13.75 29.80
CA GLU A 117 8.47 -13.59 31.20
C GLU A 117 8.17 -14.83 32.07
N THR A 118 7.14 -15.60 31.73
CA THR A 118 6.71 -16.80 32.46
C THR A 118 7.19 -18.11 31.84
N ASN A 119 8.05 -18.08 30.82
CA ASN A 119 8.46 -19.27 30.07
C ASN A 119 7.26 -20.09 29.56
N GLY A 120 6.25 -19.38 29.04
CA GLY A 120 5.01 -19.94 28.51
C GLY A 120 4.03 -20.49 29.55
N GLN A 121 4.28 -20.28 30.84
CA GLN A 121 3.46 -20.84 31.94
C GLN A 121 2.33 -19.92 32.41
N ALA A 122 2.15 -18.75 31.79
CA ALA A 122 1.04 -17.86 32.11
C ALA A 122 -0.32 -18.58 31.98
N GLU A 123 -1.19 -18.38 32.97
CA GLU A 123 -2.57 -18.87 32.93
C GLU A 123 -3.35 -18.22 31.78
N CYS A 124 -3.19 -16.91 31.61
CA CYS A 124 -3.67 -16.19 30.44
C CYS A 124 -2.76 -16.49 29.24
N ASN A 125 -3.26 -17.25 28.28
CA ASN A 125 -2.56 -17.63 27.07
C ASN A 125 -3.53 -17.58 25.89
N LEU A 126 -3.34 -16.61 25.00
CA LEU A 126 -4.19 -16.40 23.81
C LEU A 126 -4.36 -17.69 23.00
N PHE A 127 -3.27 -18.39 22.72
CA PHE A 127 -3.28 -19.56 21.84
C PHE A 127 -4.09 -20.71 22.46
N LYS A 128 -3.93 -20.94 23.76
CA LYS A 128 -4.74 -21.93 24.49
C LYS A 128 -6.21 -21.53 24.58
N ALA A 129 -6.51 -20.23 24.70
CA ALA A 129 -7.88 -19.72 24.66
C ALA A 129 -8.58 -20.02 23.32
N MET A 130 -7.83 -20.09 22.21
CA MET A 130 -8.30 -20.55 20.89
C MET A 130 -8.27 -22.08 20.73
N ASN A 131 -8.19 -22.84 21.83
CA ASN A 131 -8.15 -24.30 21.85
C ASN A 131 -6.94 -24.93 21.11
N LEU A 132 -5.85 -24.19 20.93
CA LEU A 132 -4.62 -24.71 20.34
C LEU A 132 -3.70 -25.31 21.42
N ASP A 133 -2.96 -26.34 21.05
CA ASP A 133 -1.83 -26.78 21.88
C ASP A 133 -0.72 -25.72 21.80
N TYR A 134 0.13 -25.64 22.83
CA TYR A 134 1.10 -24.56 22.94
C TYR A 134 2.39 -25.04 23.57
N ILE A 135 3.51 -24.72 22.93
CA ILE A 135 4.86 -24.82 23.50
C ILE A 135 5.60 -23.49 23.34
N TYR A 136 6.42 -23.16 24.34
CA TYR A 136 7.26 -21.97 24.33
C TYR A 136 8.74 -22.37 24.23
N VAL A 137 9.50 -21.62 23.44
CA VAL A 137 10.95 -21.78 23.28
C VAL A 137 11.62 -20.43 23.53
N ASP A 138 12.18 -20.27 24.73
CA ASP A 138 12.87 -19.04 25.13
C ASP A 138 14.09 -18.72 24.26
N LYS A 139 14.77 -19.75 23.77
CA LYS A 139 15.98 -19.64 22.96
C LYS A 139 15.68 -19.84 21.48
N GLY A 140 14.86 -18.97 20.89
CA GLY A 140 14.48 -19.06 19.47
C GLY A 140 15.63 -18.84 18.48
N ASN A 141 16.79 -18.35 18.93
CA ASN A 141 18.01 -18.29 18.12
C ASN A 141 18.97 -19.49 18.33
N ASP A 142 18.59 -20.48 19.16
CA ASP A 142 19.40 -21.67 19.42
C ASP A 142 18.86 -22.88 18.62
N ILE A 143 19.66 -23.35 17.67
CA ILE A 143 19.26 -24.42 16.75
C ILE A 143 18.91 -25.71 17.50
N ALA A 144 19.65 -26.07 18.55
CA ALA A 144 19.40 -27.28 19.31
C ALA A 144 18.04 -27.22 20.03
N SER A 145 17.73 -26.08 20.66
CA SER A 145 16.44 -25.84 21.31
C SER A 145 15.27 -25.90 20.31
N LEU A 146 15.46 -25.34 19.11
CA LEU A 146 14.45 -25.41 18.05
C LEU A 146 14.22 -26.84 17.55
N ILE A 147 15.30 -27.62 17.32
CA ILE A 147 15.19 -29.03 16.91
C ILE A 147 14.40 -29.82 17.96
N GLU A 148 14.74 -29.67 19.24
CA GLU A 148 14.04 -30.37 20.33
C GLU A 148 12.55 -30.00 20.36
N ALA A 149 12.20 -28.73 20.15
CA ALA A 149 10.83 -28.27 20.10
C ALA A 149 10.07 -28.86 18.88
N PHE A 150 10.68 -28.80 17.70
CA PHE A 150 10.06 -29.31 16.47
C PHE A 150 9.91 -30.83 16.48
N GLU A 151 10.85 -31.58 17.05
CA GLU A 151 10.72 -33.04 17.24
C GLU A 151 9.51 -33.41 18.12
N LYS A 152 9.16 -32.58 19.12
CA LYS A 152 8.00 -32.82 20.00
C LYS A 152 6.66 -32.61 19.31
N VAL A 153 6.58 -31.65 18.39
CA VAL A 153 5.33 -31.30 17.70
C VAL A 153 5.18 -31.93 16.33
N LYS A 154 6.27 -32.49 15.79
CA LYS A 154 6.26 -33.23 14.54
C LYS A 154 5.20 -34.33 14.59
N ASP A 155 4.41 -34.41 13.53
CA ASP A 155 3.33 -35.39 13.36
C ASP A 155 2.20 -35.28 14.39
N THR A 156 2.08 -34.12 15.07
CA THR A 156 0.95 -33.79 15.94
C THR A 156 -0.39 -34.05 15.23
N LYS A 157 -1.40 -34.43 16.00
CA LYS A 157 -2.77 -34.67 15.52
C LYS A 157 -3.75 -33.57 15.95
N LYS A 158 -3.22 -32.50 16.52
CA LYS A 158 -3.95 -31.29 16.89
C LYS A 158 -3.11 -30.07 16.54
N ALA A 159 -3.77 -28.99 16.12
CA ALA A 159 -3.11 -27.72 15.85
C ALA A 159 -2.32 -27.23 17.07
N VAL A 160 -1.05 -26.86 16.84
CA VAL A 160 -0.12 -26.46 17.90
C VAL A 160 0.63 -25.19 17.53
N VAL A 161 0.76 -24.29 18.50
CA VAL A 161 1.60 -23.11 18.39
C VAL A 161 2.96 -23.38 19.05
N VAL A 162 4.02 -23.21 18.28
CA VAL A 162 5.41 -23.13 18.75
C VAL A 162 5.79 -21.66 18.82
N HIS A 163 5.70 -21.10 20.02
CA HIS A 163 6.06 -19.70 20.27
C HIS A 163 7.54 -19.60 20.58
N ILE A 164 8.30 -18.99 19.67
CA ILE A 164 9.75 -18.82 19.78
C ILE A 164 10.10 -17.36 20.06
N ASN A 165 11.03 -17.13 20.98
CA ASN A 165 11.55 -15.80 21.30
C ASN A 165 12.87 -15.55 20.56
N THR A 166 12.91 -14.57 19.66
CA THR A 166 14.08 -14.26 18.82
C THR A 166 14.53 -12.81 18.94
N LEU A 167 15.76 -12.52 18.49
CA LEU A 167 16.29 -11.17 18.40
C LEU A 167 16.25 -10.67 16.94
N LYS A 168 15.48 -9.60 16.67
CA LYS A 168 15.52 -8.92 15.36
C LYS A 168 16.91 -8.29 15.13
N GLY A 169 17.42 -8.44 13.92
CA GLY A 169 18.78 -7.98 13.54
C GLY A 169 19.91 -8.90 14.02
N LYS A 170 19.61 -10.07 14.60
CA LYS A 170 20.60 -10.97 15.20
C LYS A 170 21.82 -11.19 14.29
N GLY A 171 23.01 -10.93 14.85
CA GLY A 171 24.28 -11.12 14.17
C GLY A 171 24.86 -9.86 13.53
N TYR A 172 24.11 -8.75 13.52
CA TYR A 172 24.58 -7.46 13.05
C TYR A 172 24.29 -6.35 14.06
N ALA A 173 25.33 -5.89 14.77
CA ALA A 173 25.17 -5.01 15.93
C ALA A 173 24.38 -3.70 15.65
N PRO A 174 24.56 -3.00 14.51
CA PRO A 174 23.72 -1.85 14.18
C PRO A 174 22.23 -2.20 14.09
N ALA A 175 21.88 -3.33 13.48
CA ALA A 175 20.49 -3.78 13.35
C ALA A 175 19.88 -4.27 14.67
N GLU A 176 20.66 -4.88 15.56
CA GLU A 176 20.19 -5.27 16.90
C GLU A 176 19.82 -4.02 17.75
N GLN A 177 20.58 -2.94 17.57
CA GLN A 177 20.41 -1.67 18.29
C GLN A 177 19.27 -0.82 17.72
N ASN A 178 19.22 -0.66 16.39
CA ASN A 178 18.30 0.24 15.69
C ASN A 178 17.29 -0.54 14.83
N LYS A 179 16.48 -1.39 15.46
CA LYS A 179 15.63 -2.40 14.80
C LYS A 179 14.60 -1.87 13.78
N GLU A 180 14.10 -0.65 13.98
CA GLU A 180 13.17 0.01 13.05
C GLU A 180 13.90 0.48 11.79
N GLU A 181 14.99 1.23 11.97
CA GLU A 181 15.84 1.73 10.89
C GLU A 181 16.44 0.59 10.04
N TRP A 182 16.76 -0.54 10.66
CA TRP A 182 17.34 -1.71 9.98
C TRP A 182 16.31 -2.75 9.55
N HIS A 183 15.01 -2.43 9.59
CA HIS A 183 13.98 -3.30 9.00
C HIS A 183 14.20 -3.46 7.49
N TRP A 184 14.55 -2.36 6.82
CA TRP A 184 15.02 -2.31 5.44
C TRP A 184 16.07 -1.19 5.32
N HIS A 185 17.04 -1.30 4.41
CA HIS A 185 18.09 -0.30 4.27
C HIS A 185 18.59 -0.22 2.82
N MET A 186 18.95 0.98 2.36
CA MET A 186 19.67 1.19 1.09
C MET A 186 21.08 0.56 1.15
N PRO A 187 21.81 0.41 0.02
CA PRO A 187 23.19 -0.07 0.07
C PRO A 187 24.03 0.68 1.11
N PHE A 188 24.76 -0.05 1.94
CA PHE A 188 25.49 0.46 3.11
C PHE A 188 26.86 -0.20 3.26
N ASP A 189 27.78 0.45 3.97
CA ASP A 189 29.04 -0.17 4.37
C ASP A 189 28.80 -1.12 5.55
N ILE A 190 29.12 -2.40 5.38
CA ILE A 190 28.85 -3.43 6.39
C ILE A 190 29.61 -3.15 7.71
N ALA A 191 30.81 -2.59 7.65
CA ALA A 191 31.63 -2.37 8.85
C ALA A 191 31.15 -1.18 9.67
N THR A 192 30.71 -0.09 9.02
CA THR A 192 30.26 1.13 9.71
C THR A 192 28.76 1.21 9.90
N GLY A 193 27.98 0.53 9.04
CA GLY A 193 26.53 0.69 8.93
C GLY A 193 26.10 1.96 8.21
N GLU A 194 27.03 2.75 7.68
CA GLU A 194 26.71 4.01 7.00
C GLU A 194 26.14 3.75 5.61
N SER A 195 25.05 4.44 5.26
CA SER A 195 24.48 4.40 3.92
C SER A 195 25.49 4.87 2.87
N LEU A 196 25.61 4.11 1.78
CA LEU A 196 26.39 4.49 0.60
C LEU A 196 25.62 5.50 -0.26
N SER A 197 24.31 5.60 -0.07
CA SER A 197 23.50 6.65 -0.68
C SER A 197 23.54 7.92 0.17
N LYS A 198 23.83 9.05 -0.47
CA LYS A 198 23.61 10.36 0.15
C LYS A 198 22.10 10.60 0.23
N GLY A 199 21.62 11.25 1.31
CA GLY A 199 20.20 11.48 1.56
C GLY A 199 19.45 12.05 0.34
N GLY A 200 18.17 11.69 0.24
CA GLY A 200 17.30 12.10 -0.87
C GLY A 200 16.91 13.58 -0.81
N GLU A 201 16.39 14.07 -1.93
CA GLU A 201 15.62 15.32 -1.93
C GLU A 201 14.32 15.12 -1.13
N PRO A 202 13.75 16.17 -0.52
CA PRO A 202 12.49 16.06 0.20
C PRO A 202 11.39 15.48 -0.68
N ASP A 203 10.53 14.65 -0.09
CA ASP A 203 9.45 13.96 -0.81
C ASP A 203 8.05 14.28 -0.24
N PHE A 204 7.04 13.56 -0.71
CA PHE A 204 5.66 13.75 -0.25
C PHE A 204 5.44 13.24 1.19
N ALA A 205 6.27 12.34 1.71
CA ALA A 205 6.21 11.94 3.11
C ALA A 205 6.69 13.10 4.00
N ASP A 206 7.78 13.79 3.62
CA ASP A 206 8.26 14.99 4.30
C ASP A 206 7.21 16.13 4.27
N ALA A 207 6.62 16.37 3.09
CA ALA A 207 5.58 17.40 2.94
C ALA A 207 4.33 17.09 3.78
N SER A 208 3.95 15.81 3.87
CA SER A 208 2.84 15.35 4.72
C SER A 208 3.15 15.58 6.19
N LEU A 209 4.34 15.19 6.64
CA LEU A 209 4.78 15.36 8.03
C LEU A 209 4.75 16.83 8.45
N GLU A 210 5.38 17.71 7.66
CA GLU A 210 5.46 19.15 7.94
C GLU A 210 4.05 19.74 8.09
N TYR A 211 3.16 19.43 7.14
CA TYR A 211 1.80 19.90 7.15
C TYR A 211 1.00 19.36 8.35
N LEU A 212 1.05 18.05 8.59
CA LEU A 212 0.28 17.40 9.65
C LEU A 212 0.72 17.87 11.04
N LEU A 213 2.03 17.98 11.30
CA LEU A 213 2.51 18.48 12.59
C LEU A 213 2.05 19.92 12.84
N LYS A 214 2.14 20.79 11.82
CA LYS A 214 1.62 22.15 11.90
C LYS A 214 0.11 22.15 12.18
N LYS A 215 -0.65 21.34 11.44
CA LYS A 215 -2.11 21.27 11.60
C LYS A 215 -2.52 20.70 12.96
N MET A 216 -1.79 19.73 13.50
CA MET A 216 -2.00 19.19 14.84
C MET A 216 -1.70 20.21 15.94
N ASP A 217 -0.71 21.08 15.73
CA ASP A 217 -0.43 22.19 16.64
C ASP A 217 -1.59 23.20 16.67
N GLU A 218 -2.17 23.50 15.50
CA GLU A 218 -3.29 24.43 15.32
C GLU A 218 -4.66 23.86 15.72
N ASP A 219 -4.90 22.57 15.48
CA ASP A 219 -6.18 21.89 15.65
C ASP A 219 -6.01 20.55 16.38
N LYS A 220 -6.51 20.49 17.62
CA LYS A 220 -6.42 19.31 18.49
C LYS A 220 -7.37 18.17 18.12
N SER A 221 -8.26 18.38 17.15
CA SER A 221 -9.14 17.34 16.60
C SER A 221 -8.46 16.49 15.52
N VAL A 222 -7.33 16.94 14.96
CA VAL A 222 -6.60 16.20 13.93
C VAL A 222 -5.91 14.98 14.51
N VAL A 223 -6.08 13.83 13.86
CA VAL A 223 -5.44 12.57 14.24
C VAL A 223 -4.80 11.93 13.00
N ALA A 224 -3.48 11.72 13.01
CA ALA A 224 -2.82 10.91 12.00
C ALA A 224 -2.86 9.44 12.41
N ILE A 225 -3.24 8.59 11.47
CA ILE A 225 -3.38 7.15 11.63
C ILE A 225 -2.43 6.47 10.65
N THR A 226 -1.80 5.39 11.10
CA THR A 226 -1.06 4.45 10.26
C THR A 226 -1.40 3.01 10.65
N ALA A 227 -1.08 2.06 9.79
CA ALA A 227 -1.18 0.63 10.06
C ALA A 227 0.22 -0.01 9.96
N GLY A 228 1.04 0.15 11.01
CA GLY A 228 2.37 -0.47 11.08
C GLY A 228 3.43 0.11 10.12
N THR A 229 3.12 1.17 9.37
CA THR A 229 4.02 1.82 8.41
C THR A 229 4.08 3.34 8.66
N PRO A 230 4.55 3.80 9.84
CA PRO A 230 4.44 5.21 10.24
C PRO A 230 5.22 6.17 9.33
N THR A 231 6.33 5.71 8.74
CA THR A 231 7.17 6.50 7.85
C THR A 231 6.53 6.84 6.50
N VAL A 232 5.39 6.22 6.14
CA VAL A 232 4.64 6.54 4.91
C VAL A 232 4.23 8.02 4.86
N MET A 233 3.99 8.64 6.02
CA MET A 233 3.74 10.08 6.16
C MET A 233 4.88 10.80 6.91
N GLY A 234 6.09 10.22 6.92
CA GLY A 234 7.29 10.80 7.54
C GLY A 234 7.36 10.68 9.07
N PHE A 235 6.47 9.94 9.74
CA PHE A 235 6.50 9.84 11.20
C PHE A 235 7.54 8.85 11.72
N THR A 236 8.79 9.32 11.83
CA THR A 236 9.85 8.65 12.62
C THR A 236 9.51 8.65 14.12
N ALA A 237 10.24 7.85 14.91
CA ALA A 237 9.98 7.71 16.35
C ALA A 237 9.93 9.05 17.13
N ASP A 238 10.84 9.97 16.83
CA ASP A 238 10.87 11.31 17.43
C ASP A 238 9.69 12.19 16.97
N MET A 239 9.26 12.04 15.72
CA MET A 239 8.09 12.74 15.19
C MET A 239 6.77 12.20 15.77
N ARG A 240 6.68 10.87 15.98
CA ARG A 240 5.56 10.26 16.71
C ARG A 240 5.49 10.80 18.15
N ALA A 241 6.63 10.89 18.83
CA ALA A 241 6.72 11.47 20.16
C ALA A 241 6.26 12.94 20.19
N LYS A 242 6.60 13.72 19.16
CA LYS A 242 6.16 15.12 19.00
C LYS A 242 4.65 15.23 18.76
N ALA A 243 4.07 14.37 17.92
CA ALA A 243 2.63 14.34 17.67
C ALA A 243 1.80 13.86 18.88
N GLY A 244 2.41 13.02 19.73
CA GLY A 244 1.81 12.56 20.98
C GLY A 244 0.46 11.88 20.75
N LYS A 245 -0.57 12.30 21.50
CA LYS A 245 -1.91 11.68 21.45
C LYS A 245 -2.65 11.86 20.11
N GLN A 246 -2.14 12.70 19.20
CA GLN A 246 -2.72 12.94 17.88
C GLN A 246 -2.14 11.98 16.82
N PHE A 247 -1.24 11.08 17.21
CA PHE A 247 -0.74 10.01 16.36
C PHE A 247 -1.22 8.65 16.88
N VAL A 248 -1.76 7.82 15.98
CA VAL A 248 -2.27 6.48 16.27
C VAL A 248 -1.66 5.49 15.28
N ASP A 249 -1.03 4.44 15.80
CA ASP A 249 -0.65 3.26 15.02
C ASP A 249 -1.51 2.10 15.51
N VAL A 250 -2.23 1.46 14.59
CA VAL A 250 -3.12 0.32 14.89
C VAL A 250 -2.41 -1.03 14.77
N GLY A 251 -1.10 -1.05 14.50
CA GLY A 251 -0.39 -2.25 14.08
C GLY A 251 -0.73 -2.60 12.64
N ILE A 252 -0.50 -3.86 12.23
CA ILE A 252 -0.80 -4.28 10.86
C ILE A 252 -2.29 -4.65 10.74
N ALA A 253 -3.16 -3.63 10.75
CA ALA A 253 -4.61 -3.80 10.78
C ALA A 253 -5.34 -2.67 10.03
N GLU A 254 -5.21 -2.62 8.71
CA GLU A 254 -5.81 -1.59 7.85
C GLU A 254 -7.34 -1.52 8.02
N GLU A 255 -8.02 -2.65 8.18
CA GLU A 255 -9.48 -2.68 8.43
C GLU A 255 -9.82 -1.92 9.71
N THR A 256 -9.03 -2.13 10.77
CA THR A 256 -9.18 -1.40 12.04
C THR A 256 -8.85 0.08 11.86
N ALA A 257 -7.82 0.44 11.09
CA ALA A 257 -7.46 1.84 10.84
C ALA A 257 -8.63 2.61 10.22
N VAL A 258 -9.30 2.03 9.22
CA VAL A 258 -10.43 2.67 8.53
C VAL A 258 -11.65 2.79 9.43
N ALA A 259 -12.03 1.72 10.13
CA ALA A 259 -13.17 1.76 11.06
C ALA A 259 -12.92 2.73 12.23
N LEU A 260 -11.69 2.77 12.76
CA LEU A 260 -11.25 3.70 13.79
C LEU A 260 -11.31 5.15 13.29
N ALA A 261 -10.82 5.41 12.07
CA ALA A 261 -10.94 6.73 11.45
C ALA A 261 -12.42 7.14 11.33
N SER A 262 -13.28 6.24 10.87
CA SER A 262 -14.72 6.49 10.80
C SER A 262 -15.31 6.90 12.16
N GLY A 263 -14.97 6.17 13.22
CA GLY A 263 -15.40 6.47 14.59
C GLY A 263 -14.86 7.81 15.12
N ILE A 264 -13.63 8.17 14.77
CA ILE A 264 -13.05 9.49 15.10
C ILE A 264 -13.85 10.60 14.42
N ALA A 265 -14.11 10.49 13.12
CA ALA A 265 -14.87 11.47 12.36
C ALA A 265 -16.31 11.62 12.89
N ALA A 266 -17.00 10.51 13.17
CA ALA A 266 -18.34 10.50 13.74
C ALA A 266 -18.41 11.20 15.12
N ASN A 267 -17.30 11.21 15.87
CA ASN A 267 -17.19 11.88 17.16
C ASN A 267 -16.53 13.27 17.09
N GLY A 268 -16.48 13.89 15.90
CA GLY A 268 -16.02 15.26 15.68
C GLY A 268 -14.49 15.43 15.61
N GLY A 269 -13.73 14.33 15.50
CA GLY A 269 -12.32 14.36 15.16
C GLY A 269 -12.08 14.47 13.65
N LYS A 270 -10.82 14.69 13.26
CA LYS A 270 -10.40 14.86 11.86
C LYS A 270 -9.29 13.87 11.52
N PRO A 271 -9.65 12.63 11.15
CA PRO A 271 -8.68 11.57 10.94
C PRO A 271 -8.03 11.67 9.56
N VAL A 272 -6.71 11.47 9.52
CA VAL A 272 -5.91 11.29 8.31
C VAL A 272 -5.26 9.92 8.38
N PHE A 273 -5.68 9.00 7.51
CA PHE A 273 -5.04 7.69 7.39
C PHE A 273 -4.08 7.70 6.20
N GLY A 274 -2.78 7.61 6.49
CA GLY A 274 -1.75 7.43 5.47
C GLY A 274 -1.47 5.95 5.26
N VAL A 275 -1.61 5.50 4.01
CA VAL A 275 -1.53 4.09 3.67
C VAL A 275 -0.98 3.90 2.27
N TYR A 276 -0.22 2.82 2.04
CA TYR A 276 0.18 2.45 0.69
C TYR A 276 -1.02 1.95 -0.10
N SER A 277 -1.07 2.26 -1.40
CA SER A 277 -2.09 1.79 -2.33
C SER A 277 -2.24 0.27 -2.34
N SER A 278 -1.14 -0.47 -2.11
CA SER A 278 -1.24 -1.93 -2.01
C SER A 278 -2.01 -2.39 -0.77
N PHE A 279 -1.85 -1.69 0.36
CA PHE A 279 -2.42 -2.12 1.64
C PHE A 279 -3.85 -1.64 1.86
N ILE A 280 -4.27 -0.52 1.24
CA ILE A 280 -5.66 -0.06 1.33
C ILE A 280 -6.67 -1.07 0.76
N GLN A 281 -6.20 -2.01 -0.05
CA GLN A 281 -6.98 -3.13 -0.58
C GLN A 281 -7.60 -3.99 0.52
N ARG A 282 -6.91 -4.15 1.66
CA ARG A 282 -7.41 -4.86 2.85
C ARG A 282 -8.68 -4.24 3.40
N ALA A 283 -8.83 -2.93 3.27
CA ALA A 283 -9.90 -2.17 3.91
C ALA A 283 -11.00 -1.72 2.94
N TYR A 284 -11.12 -2.35 1.75
CA TYR A 284 -12.09 -1.95 0.73
C TYR A 284 -13.54 -1.93 1.26
N ASP A 285 -13.92 -2.95 2.03
CA ASP A 285 -15.24 -3.02 2.64
C ASP A 285 -15.43 -1.94 3.70
N GLN A 286 -14.45 -1.72 4.59
CA GLN A 286 -14.54 -0.70 5.65
C GLN A 286 -14.66 0.72 5.09
N ILE A 287 -14.00 1.02 3.96
CA ILE A 287 -14.16 2.32 3.29
C ILE A 287 -15.61 2.49 2.82
N THR A 288 -16.22 1.44 2.29
CA THR A 288 -17.61 1.48 1.83
C THR A 288 -18.59 1.51 3.01
N GLN A 289 -18.55 0.47 3.83
CA GLN A 289 -19.51 0.15 4.89
C GLN A 289 -19.38 1.10 6.09
N ASP A 290 -18.17 1.29 6.61
CA ASP A 290 -17.98 2.05 7.84
C ASP A 290 -17.86 3.54 7.57
N VAL A 291 -17.25 3.94 6.46
CA VAL A 291 -16.97 5.36 6.15
C VAL A 291 -18.03 5.96 5.23
N CYS A 292 -18.14 5.48 3.98
CA CYS A 292 -18.91 6.17 2.95
C CYS A 292 -20.43 6.11 3.18
N ILE A 293 -20.98 4.96 3.60
CA ILE A 293 -22.41 4.85 3.92
C ILE A 293 -22.82 5.81 5.04
N ASN A 294 -21.91 6.09 5.98
CA ASN A 294 -22.16 6.99 7.09
C ASN A 294 -21.83 8.46 6.78
N GLY A 295 -21.25 8.77 5.61
CA GLY A 295 -20.82 10.12 5.25
C GLY A 295 -19.73 10.68 6.17
N ASN A 296 -18.94 9.82 6.80
CA ASN A 296 -17.92 10.24 7.75
C ASN A 296 -16.71 10.84 7.02
N ALA A 297 -16.35 12.09 7.36
CA ALA A 297 -15.28 12.83 6.70
C ALA A 297 -13.87 12.35 7.10
N VAL A 298 -13.49 11.18 6.58
CA VAL A 298 -12.16 10.61 6.71
C VAL A 298 -11.27 11.09 5.55
N THR A 299 -10.04 11.49 5.85
CA THR A 299 -9.01 11.75 4.83
C THR A 299 -8.12 10.52 4.66
N PHE A 300 -8.04 9.98 3.45
CA PHE A 300 -7.09 8.93 3.08
C PHE A 300 -5.97 9.52 2.21
N ALA A 301 -4.72 9.43 2.67
CA ALA A 301 -3.55 9.74 1.85
C ALA A 301 -3.00 8.42 1.29
N VAL A 302 -3.21 8.19 0.00
CA VAL A 302 -2.89 6.93 -0.70
C VAL A 302 -1.53 7.06 -1.37
N PHE A 303 -0.50 6.47 -0.76
CA PHE A 303 0.90 6.54 -1.19
C PHE A 303 1.28 5.40 -2.12
N ALA A 304 2.33 5.61 -2.93
CA ALA A 304 2.89 4.61 -3.85
C ALA A 304 1.88 3.96 -4.82
N GLY A 305 0.74 4.60 -5.06
CA GLY A 305 -0.19 4.23 -6.12
C GLY A 305 0.32 4.74 -7.47
N SER A 306 1.44 4.21 -7.97
CA SER A 306 2.05 4.72 -9.20
C SER A 306 2.91 3.64 -9.83
N VAL A 307 3.10 3.71 -11.14
CA VAL A 307 4.14 2.93 -11.84
C VAL A 307 5.54 3.19 -11.27
N TYR A 308 5.77 4.35 -10.67
CA TYR A 308 7.01 4.72 -9.97
C TYR A 308 7.03 4.33 -8.49
N GLY A 309 6.02 3.59 -8.02
CA GLY A 309 5.91 3.09 -6.65
C GLY A 309 6.73 1.81 -6.43
N MET A 310 6.25 0.96 -5.51
CA MET A 310 6.83 -0.36 -5.30
C MET A 310 6.58 -1.24 -6.53
N ASN A 311 7.61 -1.97 -6.98
CA ASN A 311 7.57 -2.74 -8.22
C ASN A 311 7.51 -4.26 -8.04
N ASP A 312 7.48 -4.77 -6.80
CA ASP A 312 7.23 -6.18 -6.54
C ASP A 312 5.75 -6.49 -6.76
N VAL A 313 5.45 -7.65 -7.37
CA VAL A 313 4.09 -8.09 -7.70
C VAL A 313 3.13 -8.06 -6.50
N THR A 314 3.65 -8.26 -5.29
CA THR A 314 2.83 -8.28 -4.07
C THR A 314 2.54 -6.90 -3.50
N HIS A 315 3.24 -5.86 -3.98
CA HIS A 315 3.16 -4.49 -3.50
C HIS A 315 2.66 -3.49 -4.56
N LEU A 316 2.19 -3.99 -5.71
CA LEU A 316 1.65 -3.12 -6.77
C LEU A 316 0.50 -2.25 -6.27
N GLY A 317 0.62 -0.95 -6.54
CA GLY A 317 -0.36 0.08 -6.19
C GLY A 317 -1.23 0.55 -7.36
N LEU A 318 -1.34 -0.23 -8.43
CA LEU A 318 -1.94 0.23 -9.70
C LEU A 318 -3.48 0.11 -9.77
N GLN A 319 -4.11 -0.46 -8.74
CA GLN A 319 -5.54 -0.76 -8.71
C GLN A 319 -6.36 0.13 -7.76
N ASP A 320 -5.73 1.09 -7.09
CA ASP A 320 -6.44 2.06 -6.24
C ASP A 320 -7.47 2.88 -7.01
N ILE A 321 -7.16 3.32 -8.23
CA ILE A 321 -8.10 4.04 -9.11
C ILE A 321 -9.37 3.20 -9.34
N PRO A 322 -9.33 2.04 -10.00
CA PRO A 322 -10.55 1.27 -10.28
C PRO A 322 -11.27 0.79 -9.02
N MET A 323 -10.54 0.56 -7.92
CA MET A 323 -11.13 0.15 -6.65
C MET A 323 -11.89 1.31 -5.99
N LEU A 324 -11.20 2.40 -5.64
CA LEU A 324 -11.75 3.49 -4.83
C LEU A 324 -12.72 4.37 -5.61
N ASN A 325 -12.50 4.56 -6.92
CA ASN A 325 -13.34 5.48 -7.71
C ASN A 325 -14.80 4.98 -7.85
N SER A 326 -15.03 3.70 -7.56
CA SER A 326 -16.33 3.04 -7.70
C SER A 326 -17.21 3.19 -6.46
N ILE A 327 -16.63 3.63 -5.33
CA ILE A 327 -17.31 3.74 -4.04
C ILE A 327 -18.18 5.01 -4.02
N PRO A 328 -19.51 4.89 -3.85
CA PRO A 328 -20.38 6.06 -3.76
C PRO A 328 -20.05 6.95 -2.56
N GLY A 329 -20.03 8.27 -2.76
CA GLY A 329 -19.77 9.25 -1.70
C GLY A 329 -18.30 9.52 -1.40
N LEU A 330 -17.37 8.72 -1.93
CA LEU A 330 -15.93 8.97 -1.80
C LEU A 330 -15.46 9.99 -2.86
N ILE A 331 -14.90 11.11 -2.39
CA ILE A 331 -14.21 12.06 -3.27
C ILE A 331 -12.77 11.60 -3.43
N TYR A 332 -12.36 11.21 -4.62
CA TYR A 332 -10.99 10.75 -4.86
C TYR A 332 -10.24 11.75 -5.74
N LEU A 333 -9.18 12.34 -5.20
CA LEU A 333 -8.43 13.43 -5.80
C LEU A 333 -7.04 12.99 -6.30
N ALA A 334 -6.56 13.63 -7.37
CA ALA A 334 -5.28 13.42 -8.02
C ALA A 334 -4.50 14.74 -8.12
N PRO A 335 -3.72 15.13 -7.10
CA PRO A 335 -2.82 16.28 -7.18
C PRO A 335 -1.74 16.10 -8.25
N VAL A 336 -1.25 17.20 -8.81
CA VAL A 336 -0.13 17.20 -9.76
C VAL A 336 1.16 17.64 -9.07
N THR A 337 1.05 18.61 -8.17
CA THR A 337 2.18 19.23 -7.46
C THR A 337 2.08 19.06 -5.95
N LYS A 338 3.17 19.35 -5.24
CA LYS A 338 3.18 19.51 -3.77
C LYS A 338 2.13 20.53 -3.34
N GLU A 339 2.00 21.64 -4.05
CA GLU A 339 1.05 22.69 -3.70
C GLU A 339 -0.41 22.19 -3.85
N ASP A 340 -0.72 21.44 -4.90
CA ASP A 340 -2.03 20.77 -5.05
C ASP A 340 -2.29 19.80 -3.89
N TYR A 341 -1.32 18.95 -3.57
CA TYR A 341 -1.44 17.95 -2.52
C TYR A 341 -1.76 18.58 -1.16
N ILE A 342 -1.01 19.61 -0.77
CA ILE A 342 -1.24 20.32 0.50
C ILE A 342 -2.60 21.05 0.49
N ALA A 343 -2.99 21.66 -0.62
CA ALA A 343 -4.29 22.33 -0.72
C ALA A 343 -5.46 21.35 -0.63
N MET A 344 -5.33 20.16 -1.23
CA MET A 344 -6.33 19.08 -1.13
C MET A 344 -6.41 18.50 0.28
N LEU A 345 -5.27 18.26 0.94
CA LEU A 345 -5.23 17.83 2.34
C LEU A 345 -5.90 18.87 3.25
N ASP A 346 -5.61 20.15 3.04
CA ASP A 346 -6.19 21.21 3.86
C ASP A 346 -7.69 21.38 3.65
N TRP A 347 -8.14 21.33 2.39
CA TRP A 347 -9.57 21.30 2.10
C TRP A 347 -10.24 20.08 2.76
N SER A 348 -9.66 18.89 2.61
CA SER A 348 -10.18 17.66 3.20
C SER A 348 -10.39 17.76 4.71
N LEU A 349 -9.46 18.41 5.42
CA LEU A 349 -9.50 18.59 6.88
C LEU A 349 -10.31 19.80 7.38
N THR A 350 -10.78 20.65 6.47
CA THR A 350 -11.57 21.84 6.83
C THR A 350 -13.06 21.65 6.57
N GLN A 351 -13.44 20.61 5.83
CA GLN A 351 -14.81 20.17 5.59
C GLN A 351 -15.17 18.93 6.41
N ASN A 352 -16.47 18.69 6.63
CA ASN A 352 -17.00 17.53 7.36
C ASN A 352 -18.14 16.83 6.60
N GLU A 353 -18.26 17.06 5.29
CA GLU A 353 -19.37 16.59 4.45
C GLU A 353 -19.06 15.26 3.74
N TYR A 354 -17.81 15.05 3.34
CA TYR A 354 -17.42 13.92 2.50
C TYR A 354 -16.16 13.23 3.02
N PRO A 355 -16.06 11.89 2.92
CA PRO A 355 -14.77 11.24 2.92
C PRO A 355 -13.99 11.59 1.65
N VAL A 356 -12.67 11.78 1.81
CA VAL A 356 -11.79 12.18 0.73
C VAL A 356 -10.59 11.24 0.69
N ALA A 357 -10.35 10.62 -0.46
CA ALA A 357 -9.07 10.00 -0.76
C ALA A 357 -8.22 10.94 -1.62
N ILE A 358 -6.91 10.91 -1.42
CA ILE A 358 -5.95 11.70 -2.19
C ILE A 358 -4.87 10.73 -2.67
N LYS A 359 -4.77 10.55 -3.99
CA LYS A 359 -3.72 9.75 -4.62
C LYS A 359 -2.45 10.56 -4.60
N VAL A 360 -1.56 10.30 -3.64
CA VAL A 360 -0.31 11.05 -3.50
C VAL A 360 0.50 10.86 -4.79
N PRO A 361 1.04 11.92 -5.41
CA PRO A 361 1.70 11.81 -6.71
C PRO A 361 2.91 10.87 -6.64
N GLY A 362 3.11 10.11 -7.71
CA GLY A 362 4.24 9.21 -7.87
C GLY A 362 5.50 9.90 -8.41
N GLY A 363 6.64 9.23 -8.27
CA GLY A 363 7.93 9.72 -8.75
C GLY A 363 8.49 10.88 -7.92
N SER A 364 9.37 11.68 -8.54
CA SER A 364 9.96 12.85 -7.87
C SER A 364 8.90 13.90 -7.54
N MET A 365 8.97 14.49 -6.35
CA MET A 365 8.04 15.53 -5.93
C MET A 365 8.22 16.81 -6.77
N ILE A 366 7.16 17.20 -7.49
CA ILE A 366 7.13 18.45 -8.25
C ILE A 366 6.60 19.56 -7.34
N SER A 367 7.39 20.62 -7.15
CA SER A 367 6.99 21.84 -6.43
C SER A 367 7.22 23.05 -7.33
N THR A 368 6.18 23.82 -7.57
CA THR A 368 6.23 24.99 -8.48
C THR A 368 6.38 26.31 -7.72
N GLY A 369 6.10 26.31 -6.41
CA GLY A 369 6.02 27.53 -5.61
C GLY A 369 4.84 28.43 -5.98
N VAL A 370 3.95 28.00 -6.89
CA VAL A 370 2.75 28.74 -7.29
C VAL A 370 1.59 28.36 -6.36
N PRO A 371 0.94 29.33 -5.70
CA PRO A 371 -0.22 29.04 -4.86
C PRO A 371 -1.39 28.45 -5.67
N VAL A 372 -2.04 27.44 -5.11
CA VAL A 372 -3.27 26.87 -5.67
C VAL A 372 -4.42 27.86 -5.51
N THR A 373 -5.09 28.17 -6.62
CA THR A 373 -6.29 29.05 -6.65
C THR A 373 -7.59 28.28 -6.84
N LYS A 374 -7.50 26.96 -7.07
CA LYS A 374 -8.65 26.08 -7.23
C LYS A 374 -9.45 25.97 -5.93
N ASP A 375 -10.76 26.09 -6.07
CA ASP A 375 -11.72 25.91 -4.98
C ASP A 375 -12.24 24.47 -4.99
N PHE A 376 -11.65 23.62 -4.13
CA PHE A 376 -12.01 22.19 -4.05
C PHE A 376 -13.41 21.94 -3.48
N SER A 377 -14.08 22.94 -2.88
CA SER A 377 -15.48 22.82 -2.48
C SER A 377 -16.44 22.76 -3.67
N LYS A 378 -16.00 23.22 -4.85
CA LYS A 378 -16.71 23.04 -6.12
C LYS A 378 -16.27 21.72 -6.74
N LEU A 379 -16.86 20.64 -6.21
CA LEU A 379 -16.60 19.28 -6.63
C LEU A 379 -16.73 19.12 -8.15
N ASP A 380 -15.94 18.19 -8.68
CA ASP A 380 -16.01 17.73 -10.06
C ASP A 380 -15.86 18.83 -11.11
N THR A 381 -15.13 19.90 -10.78
CA THR A 381 -14.74 20.93 -11.74
C THR A 381 -13.33 20.66 -12.27
N TYR A 382 -13.14 20.73 -13.58
CA TYR A 382 -11.82 20.57 -14.20
C TYR A 382 -11.15 21.92 -14.39
N GLU A 383 -9.83 21.93 -14.62
CA GLU A 383 -9.10 23.13 -15.01
C GLU A 383 -8.52 22.98 -16.41
N ILE A 384 -8.96 23.86 -17.33
CA ILE A 384 -8.34 23.98 -18.64
C ILE A 384 -7.10 24.86 -18.52
N THR A 385 -5.94 24.23 -18.42
CA THR A 385 -4.65 24.89 -18.24
C THR A 385 -4.07 25.41 -19.55
N LYS A 386 -4.49 24.81 -20.67
CA LYS A 386 -4.20 25.30 -22.03
C LYS A 386 -5.42 25.10 -22.90
N LYS A 387 -5.92 26.18 -23.50
CA LYS A 387 -7.03 26.12 -24.47
C LYS A 387 -6.50 25.87 -25.88
N GLY A 388 -7.10 24.88 -26.55
CA GLY A 388 -6.82 24.50 -27.94
C GLY A 388 -8.11 24.10 -28.67
N SER A 389 -8.00 23.26 -29.70
CA SER A 389 -9.13 22.72 -30.47
C SER A 389 -8.78 21.35 -31.08
N ARG A 390 -9.77 20.65 -31.63
CA ARG A 390 -9.69 19.30 -32.25
C ARG A 390 -9.35 18.15 -31.31
N VAL A 391 -8.38 18.33 -30.41
CA VAL A 391 -7.93 17.34 -29.42
C VAL A 391 -7.96 17.95 -28.02
N ALA A 392 -8.49 17.21 -27.05
CA ALA A 392 -8.34 17.52 -25.63
C ALA A 392 -7.60 16.37 -24.93
N ILE A 393 -6.61 16.69 -24.11
CA ILE A 393 -5.85 15.72 -23.32
C ILE A 393 -6.11 16.00 -21.83
N LEU A 394 -6.67 15.01 -21.14
CA LEU A 394 -6.94 15.02 -19.71
C LEU A 394 -5.83 14.23 -19.01
N GLY A 395 -4.89 14.94 -18.40
CA GLY A 395 -3.78 14.33 -17.67
C GLY A 395 -4.09 14.25 -16.18
N LEU A 396 -4.32 13.06 -15.65
CA LEU A 396 -4.70 12.86 -14.26
C LEU A 396 -3.46 12.73 -13.36
N GLY A 397 -3.34 13.61 -12.36
CA GLY A 397 -2.31 13.54 -11.32
C GLY A 397 -0.88 13.44 -11.88
N THR A 398 -0.15 12.40 -11.48
CA THR A 398 1.24 12.11 -11.91
C THR A 398 1.46 12.26 -13.42
N PHE A 399 0.47 11.92 -14.26
CA PHE A 399 0.63 11.91 -15.72
C PHE A 399 0.25 13.25 -16.39
N TYR A 400 -0.05 14.28 -15.62
CA TYR A 400 -0.35 15.61 -16.15
C TYR A 400 0.82 16.21 -16.96
N GLU A 401 2.06 16.11 -16.48
CA GLU A 401 3.23 16.60 -17.23
C GLU A 401 3.46 15.81 -18.53
N THR A 402 3.11 14.52 -18.55
CA THR A 402 3.11 13.71 -19.78
C THR A 402 2.08 14.24 -20.78
N ALA A 403 0.89 14.63 -20.33
CA ALA A 403 -0.13 15.27 -21.18
C ALA A 403 0.37 16.59 -21.78
N VAL A 404 1.03 17.43 -20.99
CA VAL A 404 1.62 18.70 -21.46
C VAL A 404 2.67 18.45 -22.54
N LYS A 405 3.57 17.47 -22.34
CA LYS A 405 4.59 17.09 -23.32
C LYS A 405 3.98 16.55 -24.62
N ALA A 406 2.99 15.65 -24.53
CA ALA A 406 2.29 15.12 -25.71
C ALA A 406 1.57 16.23 -26.49
N ALA A 407 0.91 17.17 -25.80
CA ALA A 407 0.26 18.32 -26.44
C ALA A 407 1.25 19.23 -27.17
N ASN A 408 2.47 19.39 -26.64
CA ASN A 408 3.53 20.14 -27.31
C ASN A 408 4.01 19.42 -28.57
N ILE A 409 4.16 18.10 -28.53
CA ILE A 409 4.56 17.27 -29.69
C ILE A 409 3.48 17.32 -30.78
N LEU A 410 2.20 17.22 -30.42
CA LEU A 410 1.07 17.39 -31.36
C LEU A 410 1.12 18.75 -32.06
N LYS A 411 1.46 19.82 -31.33
CA LYS A 411 1.57 21.17 -31.90
C LYS A 411 2.74 21.28 -32.87
N THR A 412 3.92 20.79 -32.48
CA THR A 412 5.15 20.97 -33.27
C THR A 412 5.25 20.02 -34.45
N SER A 413 4.77 18.78 -34.30
CA SER A 413 4.94 17.71 -35.31
C SER A 413 3.71 17.53 -36.20
N HIS A 414 2.51 17.80 -35.67
CA HIS A 414 1.24 17.54 -36.36
C HIS A 414 0.38 18.80 -36.59
N GLY A 415 0.83 19.96 -36.11
CA GLY A 415 0.10 21.23 -36.25
C GLY A 415 -1.22 21.30 -35.49
N ILE A 416 -1.42 20.44 -34.48
CA ILE A 416 -2.62 20.37 -33.67
C ILE A 416 -2.37 21.08 -32.34
N ASP A 417 -3.04 22.21 -32.11
CA ASP A 417 -2.98 22.89 -30.82
C ASP A 417 -4.03 22.29 -29.88
N ALA A 418 -3.65 21.23 -29.15
CA ALA A 418 -4.54 20.51 -28.25
C ALA A 418 -4.88 21.31 -26.97
N THR A 419 -6.11 21.15 -26.49
CA THR A 419 -6.51 21.54 -25.14
C THR A 419 -5.84 20.61 -24.12
N VAL A 420 -5.31 21.15 -23.03
CA VAL A 420 -4.79 20.36 -21.90
C VAL A 420 -5.63 20.68 -20.67
N ILE A 421 -6.04 19.63 -19.96
CA ILE A 421 -6.95 19.70 -18.83
C ILE A 421 -6.33 18.96 -17.65
N ASN A 422 -6.31 19.61 -16.49
CA ASN A 422 -6.08 18.96 -15.21
C ASN A 422 -7.45 18.57 -14.60
N PRO A 423 -7.78 17.27 -14.52
CA PRO A 423 -9.08 16.85 -14.02
C PRO A 423 -9.23 17.03 -12.50
N TYR A 424 -8.15 16.88 -11.73
CA TYR A 424 -8.11 16.80 -10.25
C TYR A 424 -8.96 15.69 -9.59
N TYR A 425 -10.12 15.34 -10.14
CA TYR A 425 -11.08 14.39 -9.57
C TYR A 425 -11.05 13.06 -10.34
N ILE A 426 -10.73 11.99 -9.63
CA ILE A 426 -10.74 10.60 -10.11
C ILE A 426 -12.17 10.03 -10.04
N SER A 427 -12.91 10.33 -8.96
CA SER A 427 -14.23 9.74 -8.74
C SER A 427 -15.35 10.43 -9.52
N GLY A 428 -15.28 11.74 -9.74
CA GLY A 428 -16.31 12.52 -10.44
C GLY A 428 -15.91 13.09 -11.81
N ILE A 429 -16.90 13.66 -12.50
CA ILE A 429 -16.76 14.15 -13.88
C ILE A 429 -17.31 15.58 -14.04
N ASP A 430 -16.56 16.42 -14.75
CA ASP A 430 -17.02 17.77 -15.12
C ASP A 430 -17.88 17.71 -16.38
N ALA A 431 -19.17 17.43 -16.21
CA ALA A 431 -20.10 17.28 -17.34
C ALA A 431 -20.21 18.56 -18.18
N ASP A 432 -20.02 19.74 -17.61
CA ASP A 432 -20.09 21.01 -18.34
C ASP A 432 -18.87 21.18 -19.24
N THR A 433 -17.67 20.99 -18.69
CA THR A 433 -16.43 21.01 -19.48
C THR A 433 -16.47 19.95 -20.59
N LEU A 434 -16.87 18.71 -20.27
CA LEU A 434 -16.93 17.63 -21.26
C LEU A 434 -17.99 17.90 -22.35
N ASN A 435 -19.12 18.53 -22.03
CA ASN A 435 -20.09 18.94 -23.04
C ASN A 435 -19.57 20.07 -23.93
N GLU A 436 -18.81 21.02 -23.37
CA GLU A 436 -18.23 22.13 -24.12
C GLU A 436 -17.26 21.63 -25.21
N LEU A 437 -16.45 20.61 -24.88
CA LEU A 437 -15.49 20.01 -25.82
C LEU A 437 -16.16 19.41 -27.07
N LYS A 438 -17.45 19.04 -27.01
CA LYS A 438 -18.16 18.49 -28.19
C LYS A 438 -18.31 19.51 -29.32
N LYS A 439 -18.11 20.81 -29.06
CA LYS A 439 -18.29 21.87 -30.06
C LYS A 439 -17.14 21.95 -31.06
N ASP A 440 -15.91 21.75 -30.59
CA ASP A 440 -14.69 21.98 -31.38
C ASP A 440 -13.62 20.91 -31.22
N HIS A 441 -13.89 19.81 -30.50
CA HIS A 441 -13.00 18.64 -30.40
C HIS A 441 -13.61 17.39 -31.05
N ALA A 442 -12.74 16.58 -31.66
CA ALA A 442 -13.08 15.30 -32.26
C ALA A 442 -12.49 14.11 -31.49
N VAL A 443 -11.42 14.35 -30.73
CA VAL A 443 -10.73 13.36 -29.90
C VAL A 443 -10.55 13.89 -28.48
N VAL A 444 -10.88 13.05 -27.50
CA VAL A 444 -10.50 13.20 -26.09
C VAL A 444 -9.53 12.08 -25.74
N ALA A 445 -8.36 12.43 -25.22
CA ALA A 445 -7.39 11.49 -24.69
C ALA A 445 -7.32 11.61 -23.17
N THR A 446 -7.32 10.49 -22.45
CA THR A 446 -7.13 10.47 -20.99
C THR A 446 -5.82 9.78 -20.65
N LEU A 447 -5.07 10.30 -19.68
CA LEU A 447 -3.85 9.68 -19.17
C LEU A 447 -4.01 9.43 -17.67
N GLU A 448 -3.82 8.20 -17.23
CA GLU A 448 -3.92 7.81 -15.82
C GLU A 448 -2.77 6.89 -15.37
N ASP A 449 -2.31 7.09 -14.14
CA ASP A 449 -1.25 6.31 -13.49
C ASP A 449 -1.88 5.16 -12.68
N GLY A 450 -2.37 4.15 -13.42
CA GLY A 450 -3.08 2.99 -12.88
C GLY A 450 -3.70 2.13 -13.99
N TYR A 451 -4.41 1.07 -13.60
CA TYR A 451 -5.07 0.19 -14.55
C TYR A 451 -6.22 0.86 -15.30
N LEU A 452 -6.29 0.63 -16.61
CA LEU A 452 -7.34 1.15 -17.49
C LEU A 452 -8.72 0.57 -17.18
N GLU A 453 -8.79 -0.71 -16.83
CA GLU A 453 -10.03 -1.43 -16.59
C GLU A 453 -10.70 -0.95 -15.29
N GLY A 454 -11.77 -0.16 -15.45
CA GLY A 454 -12.43 0.52 -14.32
C GLY A 454 -11.77 1.85 -13.94
N GLY A 455 -10.76 2.28 -14.69
CA GLY A 455 -10.01 3.51 -14.49
C GLY A 455 -10.79 4.79 -14.77
N PHE A 456 -10.11 5.92 -14.62
CA PHE A 456 -10.61 7.25 -14.97
C PHE A 456 -11.01 7.35 -16.44
N GLY A 457 -10.18 6.84 -17.35
CA GLY A 457 -10.45 6.86 -18.78
C GLY A 457 -11.71 6.09 -19.15
N ALA A 458 -12.00 4.99 -18.45
CA ALA A 458 -13.23 4.22 -18.66
C ALA A 458 -14.49 5.06 -18.37
N LYS A 459 -14.46 5.91 -17.35
CA LYS A 459 -15.58 6.83 -17.04
C LYS A 459 -15.77 7.89 -18.10
N ILE A 460 -14.68 8.50 -18.59
CA ILE A 460 -14.73 9.49 -19.66
C ILE A 460 -15.24 8.86 -20.96
N ALA A 461 -14.78 7.66 -21.30
CA ALA A 461 -15.28 6.91 -22.45
C ALA A 461 -16.78 6.59 -22.33
N ALA A 462 -17.25 6.17 -21.15
CA ALA A 462 -18.67 5.91 -20.91
C ALA A 462 -19.52 7.19 -21.07
N TYR A 463 -19.03 8.34 -20.58
CA TYR A 463 -19.72 9.62 -20.73
C TYR A 463 -19.94 10.00 -22.21
N TYR A 464 -18.92 9.81 -23.05
CA TYR A 464 -19.01 10.11 -24.48
C TYR A 464 -19.61 8.98 -25.33
N GLY A 465 -19.90 7.80 -24.76
CA GLY A 465 -20.27 6.60 -25.53
C GLY A 465 -21.53 6.71 -26.40
N SER A 466 -22.36 7.73 -26.16
CA SER A 466 -23.55 8.05 -26.98
C SER A 466 -23.31 9.17 -28.02
N SER A 467 -22.09 9.67 -28.14
CA SER A 467 -21.69 10.77 -29.03
C SER A 467 -20.67 10.32 -30.09
N ASP A 468 -20.40 11.19 -31.06
CA ASP A 468 -19.40 10.94 -32.11
C ASP A 468 -17.94 11.15 -31.65
N MET A 469 -17.74 11.67 -30.43
CA MET A 469 -16.41 11.93 -29.85
C MET A 469 -15.60 10.63 -29.77
N LYS A 470 -14.38 10.64 -30.32
CA LYS A 470 -13.44 9.54 -30.13
C LYS A 470 -12.75 9.69 -28.78
N VAL A 471 -12.67 8.61 -28.03
CA VAL A 471 -11.98 8.59 -26.73
C VAL A 471 -10.83 7.59 -26.80
N LEU A 472 -9.62 8.05 -26.48
CA LEU A 472 -8.43 7.24 -26.32
C LEU A 472 -8.02 7.23 -24.85
N ASN A 473 -7.91 6.05 -24.27
CA ASN A 473 -7.51 5.90 -22.88
C ASN A 473 -6.09 5.37 -22.81
N PHE A 474 -5.21 6.13 -22.17
CA PHE A 474 -3.82 5.78 -21.90
C PHE A 474 -3.66 5.51 -20.41
N GLY A 475 -3.23 4.30 -20.08
CA GLY A 475 -2.99 3.82 -18.73
C GLY A 475 -2.32 2.46 -18.82
N ILE A 476 -2.18 1.78 -17.69
CA ILE A 476 -1.47 0.51 -17.62
C ILE A 476 -2.45 -0.63 -17.88
N LYS A 477 -2.03 -1.63 -18.65
CA LYS A 477 -2.80 -2.86 -18.85
C LYS A 477 -2.95 -3.61 -17.53
N LYS A 478 -4.12 -4.21 -17.30
CA LYS A 478 -4.35 -5.06 -16.12
C LYS A 478 -3.58 -6.38 -16.23
N GLU A 479 -2.41 -6.43 -15.60
CA GLU A 479 -1.58 -7.62 -15.47
C GLU A 479 -0.72 -7.58 -14.20
N PHE A 480 -0.27 -8.74 -13.72
CA PHE A 480 0.68 -8.82 -12.62
C PHE A 480 2.10 -8.63 -13.15
N ILE A 481 2.54 -7.37 -13.23
CA ILE A 481 3.95 -7.04 -13.49
C ILE A 481 4.79 -7.27 -12.23
N ASP A 482 6.05 -7.68 -12.38
CA ASP A 482 6.94 -7.97 -11.26
C ASP A 482 8.34 -7.41 -11.52
N ARG A 483 8.96 -6.82 -10.49
CA ARG A 483 10.32 -6.26 -10.47
C ARG A 483 10.67 -5.52 -11.76
N TYR A 484 9.73 -4.71 -12.24
CA TYR A 484 9.79 -4.10 -13.55
C TYR A 484 10.59 -2.80 -13.57
N ASP A 485 11.07 -2.42 -14.75
CA ASP A 485 11.54 -1.07 -15.04
C ASP A 485 10.35 -0.20 -15.48
N ALA A 486 10.11 0.90 -14.76
CA ALA A 486 8.96 1.77 -15.02
C ALA A 486 8.98 2.36 -16.44
N SER A 487 10.15 2.64 -17.02
CA SER A 487 10.27 3.18 -18.37
C SER A 487 9.88 2.16 -19.45
N GLU A 488 10.16 0.88 -19.21
CA GLU A 488 9.72 -0.21 -20.09
C GLU A 488 8.22 -0.39 -20.01
N VAL A 489 7.65 -0.42 -18.81
CA VAL A 489 6.19 -0.51 -18.61
C VAL A 489 5.48 0.65 -19.29
N LEU A 490 5.97 1.88 -19.13
CA LEU A 490 5.40 3.05 -19.80
C LEU A 490 5.45 2.89 -21.32
N LYS A 491 6.59 2.46 -21.87
CA LYS A 491 6.76 2.27 -23.32
C LYS A 491 5.84 1.19 -23.88
N ASP A 492 5.73 0.04 -23.21
CA ASP A 492 4.91 -1.10 -23.64
C ASP A 492 3.40 -0.84 -23.53
N ASN A 493 3.03 0.14 -22.70
CA ASN A 493 1.67 0.65 -22.56
C ASN A 493 1.40 1.92 -23.38
N HIS A 494 2.33 2.35 -24.24
CA HIS A 494 2.18 3.54 -25.07
C HIS A 494 2.00 4.84 -24.25
N LEU A 495 2.69 4.94 -23.12
CA LEU A 495 2.60 6.05 -22.17
C LEU A 495 3.74 7.07 -22.29
N THR A 496 4.60 6.95 -23.31
CA THR A 496 5.57 8.02 -23.61
C THR A 496 4.88 9.19 -24.32
N PRO A 497 5.30 10.45 -24.10
CA PRO A 497 4.72 11.60 -24.77
C PRO A 497 4.65 11.47 -26.30
N GLU A 498 5.66 10.87 -26.91
CA GLU A 498 5.76 10.62 -28.34
C GLU A 498 4.73 9.60 -28.81
N GLN A 499 4.60 8.45 -28.14
CA GLN A 499 3.60 7.43 -28.50
C GLN A 499 2.18 7.99 -28.38
N ILE A 500 1.90 8.70 -27.29
CA ILE A 500 0.59 9.33 -27.05
C ILE A 500 0.25 10.31 -28.18
N ALA A 501 1.19 11.19 -28.55
CA ALA A 501 0.96 12.16 -29.61
C ALA A 501 0.72 11.49 -30.97
N GLU A 502 1.49 10.46 -31.32
CA GLU A 502 1.30 9.70 -32.57
C GLU A 502 -0.03 8.95 -32.60
N ASP A 503 -0.40 8.27 -31.51
CA ASP A 503 -1.66 7.52 -31.41
C ASP A 503 -2.89 8.46 -31.50
N ILE A 504 -2.81 9.64 -30.88
CA ILE A 504 -3.84 10.69 -31.02
C ILE A 504 -3.90 11.20 -32.46
N ALA A 505 -2.77 11.53 -33.08
CA ALA A 505 -2.73 12.08 -34.44
C ALA A 505 -3.27 11.08 -35.47
N ALA A 506 -2.99 9.79 -35.29
CA ALA A 506 -3.50 8.71 -36.14
C ALA A 506 -5.02 8.50 -36.08
N THR A 507 -5.69 9.07 -35.06
CA THR A 507 -7.14 8.95 -34.86
C THR A 507 -7.94 10.06 -35.56
N LEU A 508 -7.29 11.15 -35.97
CA LEU A 508 -7.88 12.29 -36.69
C LEU A 508 -7.85 12.08 -38.21
#